data_AF-A0A7W7WE94-F1
#
_entry.id   AF-A0A7W7WE94-F1
#
_cell.length_a   1.000
_cell.length_b   1.000
_cell.length_c   1.000
_cell.angle_alpha   90.00
_cell.angle_beta   90.00
_cell.angle_gamma   90.00
#
_symmetry.space_group_name_H-M   'P 1'
#
loop_
_entity.id
_entity.type
_entity.pdbx_description
1 polymer ?
#
loop_
_entity_poly.entity_id
_entity_poly.type
_entity_poly.pdbx_seq_one_letter_code
_entity_poly.pdbx_strand_id
1 'polypeptide(L)'
;MSDAAPRPPVHLDTSVPNVARMNDYFLGGKDNFAADRQAAEEVLAIAPEIRTISKEIQAFLGRAVRHLIDQGVTQFLAVEPGLPTQRNVHQVAQAIEPAARVAYVADDPVVLSHAQAILATDPRTIVVRGDVLHPDDLLAEPELRRFLDLDQPVAVVIPSALHFIPDEDDPFKNVALLRDALPVGSYLALAHVVFDTRPEAAGPLGDIYRKILNRSEDVSRTRRQVLRFFDGLELVEPGLVYVRQWRPDSALASHRPEKAWSVAGVARKTDG
;
A
#
# COMPACT_ATOMS: atom_id res chain seq x y z
N MET A 1 26.80 13.11 -19.03
CA MET A 1 26.48 13.77 -17.75
C MET A 1 25.18 14.52 -17.98
N SER A 2 24.04 13.97 -17.56
CA SER A 2 22.75 14.65 -17.68
C SER A 2 22.55 15.43 -16.39
N ASP A 3 22.72 16.75 -16.50
CA ASP A 3 22.45 17.70 -15.44
C ASP A 3 20.93 17.94 -15.44
N ALA A 4 20.20 17.11 -14.70
CA ALA A 4 18.77 17.31 -14.51
C ALA A 4 18.60 18.51 -13.58
N ALA A 5 18.07 19.61 -14.11
CA ALA A 5 17.74 20.80 -13.32
C ALA A 5 16.93 20.40 -12.08
N PRO A 6 17.21 20.97 -10.90
CA PRO A 6 16.44 20.67 -9.69
C PRO A 6 14.96 20.98 -9.97
N ARG A 7 14.10 19.97 -9.82
CA ARG A 7 12.65 20.16 -9.92
C ARG A 7 12.24 21.24 -8.89
N PRO A 8 11.36 22.19 -9.28
CA PRO A 8 10.88 23.19 -8.34
C PRO A 8 10.25 22.50 -7.12
N PRO A 9 10.41 23.05 -5.90
CA PRO A 9 9.83 22.46 -4.71
C PRO A 9 8.33 22.33 -4.91
N VAL A 10 7.80 21.13 -4.69
CA VAL A 10 6.37 20.87 -4.67
C VAL A 10 5.76 21.82 -3.63
N HIS A 11 4.93 22.76 -4.06
CA HIS A 11 4.24 23.65 -3.14
C HIS A 11 3.18 22.83 -2.40
N LEU A 12 3.51 22.42 -1.18
CA LEU A 12 2.66 21.57 -0.37
C LEU A 12 1.61 22.45 0.33
N ASP A 13 0.35 22.32 -0.09
CA ASP A 13 -0.76 22.97 0.59
C ASP A 13 -1.02 22.27 1.93
N THR A 14 -0.76 22.99 3.01
CA THR A 14 -0.91 22.49 4.39
C THR A 14 -2.31 22.78 4.95
N SER A 15 -3.13 23.55 4.23
CA SER A 15 -4.49 23.92 4.64
C SER A 15 -5.56 22.91 4.21
N VAL A 16 -5.25 22.06 3.23
CA VAL A 16 -6.11 20.98 2.74
C VAL A 16 -5.62 19.66 3.32
N PRO A 17 -6.49 18.79 3.89
CA PRO A 17 -6.08 17.49 4.40
C PRO A 17 -5.59 16.54 3.30
N ASN A 18 -4.66 15.66 3.64
CA ASN A 18 -4.08 14.66 2.76
C ASN A 18 -4.11 13.28 3.42
N VAL A 19 -4.48 12.25 2.67
CA VAL A 19 -4.68 10.89 3.21
C VAL A 19 -3.39 10.27 3.74
N ALA A 20 -2.25 10.48 3.08
CA ALA A 20 -0.97 9.96 3.55
C ALA A 20 -0.55 10.61 4.88
N ARG A 21 -0.76 11.93 5.04
CA ARG A 21 -0.52 12.67 6.29
C ARG A 21 -1.53 12.29 7.39
N MET A 22 -2.78 12.00 7.05
CA MET A 22 -3.76 11.45 8.00
C MET A 22 -3.33 10.08 8.52
N ASN A 23 -2.84 9.19 7.64
CA ASN A 23 -2.35 7.88 8.06
C ASN A 23 -1.11 7.99 8.98
N ASP A 24 -0.21 8.93 8.71
CA ASP A 24 0.90 9.24 9.62
C ASP A 24 0.38 9.62 11.02
N TYR A 25 -0.65 10.47 11.10
CA TYR A 25 -1.28 10.83 12.37
C TYR A 25 -1.95 9.65 13.08
N PHE A 26 -2.62 8.74 12.35
CA PHE A 26 -3.20 7.53 12.94
C PHE A 26 -2.13 6.64 13.59
N LEU A 27 -0.95 6.59 12.99
CA LEU A 27 0.23 5.86 13.48
C LEU A 27 0.98 6.60 14.60
N GLY A 28 0.63 7.86 14.89
CA GLY A 28 1.27 8.68 15.92
C GLY A 28 2.54 9.38 15.44
N GLY A 29 2.70 9.53 14.12
CA GLY A 29 3.77 10.31 13.52
C GLY A 29 3.56 11.81 13.61
N LYS A 30 4.52 12.56 13.08
CA LYS A 30 4.61 14.02 13.20
C LYS A 30 4.59 14.74 11.85
N ASP A 31 4.57 14.01 10.75
CA ASP A 31 4.62 14.54 9.38
C ASP A 31 3.19 14.81 8.89
N ASN A 32 2.48 15.60 9.68
CA ASN A 32 1.08 15.98 9.47
C ASN A 32 0.80 17.39 9.97
N PHE A 33 -0.12 18.09 9.30
CA PHE A 33 -0.51 19.46 9.60
C PHE A 33 -1.87 19.51 10.30
N ALA A 34 -2.29 20.71 10.72
CA ALA A 34 -3.52 20.89 11.47
C ALA A 34 -4.76 20.40 10.71
N ALA A 35 -4.81 20.63 9.39
CA ALA A 35 -5.92 20.18 8.54
C ALA A 35 -6.02 18.64 8.51
N ASP A 36 -4.89 17.94 8.41
CA ASP A 36 -4.85 16.47 8.42
C ASP A 36 -5.33 15.93 9.76
N ARG A 37 -4.88 16.52 10.87
CA ARG A 37 -5.31 16.11 12.23
C ARG A 37 -6.79 16.32 12.44
N GLN A 38 -7.34 17.44 12.00
CA GLN A 38 -8.78 17.70 12.11
C GLN A 38 -9.59 16.65 11.35
N ALA A 39 -9.26 16.40 10.08
CA ALA A 39 -9.94 15.38 9.28
C ALA A 39 -9.75 13.96 9.86
N ALA A 40 -8.57 13.67 10.41
CA ALA A 40 -8.31 12.40 11.07
C ALA A 40 -9.13 12.23 12.35
N GLU A 41 -9.32 13.27 13.16
CA GLU A 41 -10.19 13.21 14.34
C GLU A 41 -11.68 13.03 13.96
N GLU A 42 -12.13 13.57 12.83
CA GLU A 42 -13.48 13.28 12.29
C GLU A 42 -13.63 11.78 11.95
N VAL A 43 -12.62 11.18 11.32
CA VAL A 43 -12.58 9.73 11.06
C VAL A 43 -12.60 8.94 12.37
N LEU A 44 -11.81 9.34 13.37
CA LEU A 44 -11.70 8.64 14.65
C LEU A 44 -12.95 8.77 15.52
N ALA A 45 -13.73 9.84 15.36
CA ALA A 45 -15.02 9.99 16.02
C ALA A 45 -16.04 8.94 15.53
N ILE A 46 -15.93 8.49 14.27
CA ILE A 46 -16.77 7.45 13.67
C ILE A 46 -16.21 6.06 13.99
N ALA A 47 -14.91 5.88 13.78
CA ALA A 47 -14.23 4.60 13.91
C ALA A 47 -12.88 4.75 14.65
N PRO A 48 -12.89 4.69 16.00
CA PRO A 48 -11.66 4.69 16.80
C PRO A 48 -10.70 3.55 16.44
N GLU A 49 -11.23 2.45 15.88
CA GLU A 49 -10.46 1.27 15.47
C GLU A 49 -9.45 1.56 14.36
N ILE A 50 -9.59 2.67 13.61
CA ILE A 50 -8.68 3.04 12.51
C ILE A 50 -7.22 3.11 12.97
N ARG A 51 -6.94 3.61 14.18
CA ARG A 51 -5.56 3.60 14.73
C ARG A 51 -5.00 2.18 14.85
N THR A 52 -5.85 1.24 15.23
CA THR A 52 -5.49 -0.17 15.39
C THR A 52 -5.29 -0.82 14.02
N ILE A 53 -6.20 -0.54 13.07
CA ILE A 53 -6.13 -1.00 11.68
C ILE A 53 -4.84 -0.53 11.00
N SER A 54 -4.48 0.76 11.08
CA SER A 54 -3.25 1.29 10.47
C SER A 54 -2.00 0.58 11.00
N LYS A 55 -1.92 0.34 12.32
CA LYS A 55 -0.80 -0.38 12.94
C LYS A 55 -0.72 -1.83 12.48
N GLU A 56 -1.87 -2.49 12.33
CA GLU A 56 -1.92 -3.88 11.90
C GLU A 56 -1.52 -4.06 10.45
N ILE A 57 -1.95 -3.16 9.56
CA ILE A 57 -1.53 -3.18 8.15
C ILE A 57 0.00 -3.04 8.07
N GLN A 58 0.59 -2.12 8.84
CA GLN A 58 2.05 -1.99 8.95
C GLN A 58 2.72 -3.26 9.48
N ALA A 59 2.16 -3.88 10.51
CA ALA A 59 2.68 -5.14 11.03
C ALA A 59 2.57 -6.29 9.99
N PHE A 60 1.51 -6.32 9.18
CA PHE A 60 1.36 -7.28 8.09
C PHE A 60 2.39 -7.07 7.01
N LEU A 61 2.68 -5.84 6.60
CA LEU A 61 3.74 -5.56 5.62
C LEU A 61 5.08 -6.19 6.05
N GLY A 62 5.46 -6.01 7.31
CA GLY A 62 6.68 -6.63 7.85
C GLY A 62 6.65 -8.16 7.84
N ARG A 63 5.48 -8.80 7.97
CA ARG A 63 5.33 -10.27 7.87
C ARG A 63 5.32 -10.75 6.42
N ALA A 64 4.63 -10.03 5.54
CA ALA A 64 4.55 -10.34 4.11
C ALA A 64 5.91 -10.22 3.45
N VAL A 65 6.65 -9.13 3.69
CA VAL A 65 8.00 -8.92 3.13
C VAL A 65 8.96 -10.02 3.59
N ARG A 66 8.98 -10.35 4.89
CA ARG A 66 9.75 -11.50 5.43
C ARG A 66 9.46 -12.78 4.67
N HIS A 67 8.17 -13.12 4.55
CA HIS A 67 7.75 -14.33 3.84
C HIS A 67 8.18 -14.32 2.37
N LEU A 68 8.06 -13.19 1.67
CA LEU A 68 8.42 -13.06 0.26
C LEU A 68 9.93 -13.22 0.03
N ILE A 69 10.76 -12.68 0.92
CA ILE A 69 12.21 -12.95 0.91
C ILE A 69 12.47 -14.46 1.10
N ASP A 70 11.78 -15.11 2.04
CA ASP A 70 11.91 -16.57 2.25
C ASP A 70 11.47 -17.39 1.02
N GLN A 71 10.62 -16.83 0.15
CA GLN A 71 10.25 -17.43 -1.14
C GLN A 71 11.25 -17.11 -2.29
N GLY A 72 12.35 -16.40 -2.00
CA GLY A 72 13.39 -16.06 -2.95
C GLY A 72 13.16 -14.76 -3.74
N VAL A 73 12.12 -13.99 -3.42
CA VAL A 73 11.90 -12.68 -4.07
C VAL A 73 12.90 -11.67 -3.53
N THR A 74 13.58 -10.94 -4.41
CA THR A 74 14.54 -9.88 -4.03
C THR A 74 14.18 -8.52 -4.62
N GLN A 75 13.03 -8.40 -5.28
CA GLN A 75 12.58 -7.19 -5.96
C GLN A 75 11.15 -6.84 -5.54
N PHE A 76 10.94 -5.61 -5.11
CA PHE A 76 9.66 -5.14 -4.59
C PHE A 76 9.20 -3.89 -5.34
N LEU A 77 7.92 -3.90 -5.73
CA LEU A 77 7.18 -2.75 -6.22
C LEU A 77 6.16 -2.36 -5.14
N ALA A 78 6.49 -1.37 -4.32
CA ALA A 78 5.64 -0.91 -3.23
C ALA A 78 4.76 0.25 -3.72
N VAL A 79 3.48 -0.02 -3.96
CA VAL A 79 2.54 0.93 -4.57
C VAL A 79 1.76 1.67 -3.51
N GLU A 80 1.79 2.99 -3.60
CA GLU A 80 1.12 3.93 -2.69
C GLU A 80 1.40 3.57 -1.21
N PRO A 81 2.69 3.54 -0.79
CA PRO A 81 3.09 3.09 0.54
C PRO A 81 2.65 4.03 1.67
N GLY A 82 2.17 5.23 1.34
CA GLY A 82 1.99 6.35 2.26
C GLY A 82 3.32 7.03 2.61
N LEU A 83 3.32 7.82 3.68
CA LEU A 83 4.54 8.49 4.13
C LEU A 83 5.56 7.49 4.73
N PRO A 84 6.86 7.71 4.51
CA PRO A 84 7.94 6.81 4.97
C PRO A 84 8.26 6.97 6.47
N THR A 85 7.26 7.05 7.35
CA THR A 85 7.46 7.42 8.78
C THR A 85 7.65 6.23 9.73
N GLN A 86 7.55 5.00 9.23
CA GLN A 86 7.69 3.76 10.01
C GLN A 86 8.70 2.80 9.36
N ARG A 87 8.80 1.56 9.87
CA ARG A 87 9.70 0.54 9.29
C ARG A 87 9.22 0.16 7.88
N ASN A 88 9.84 0.78 6.88
CA ASN A 88 9.43 0.69 5.47
C ASN A 88 9.82 -0.65 4.83
N VAL A 89 9.21 -0.99 3.69
CA VAL A 89 9.43 -2.25 2.95
C VAL A 89 10.91 -2.53 2.72
N HIS A 90 11.68 -1.54 2.28
CA HIS A 90 13.12 -1.65 2.02
C HIS A 90 13.92 -1.99 3.28
N GLN A 91 13.57 -1.40 4.42
CA GLN A 91 14.25 -1.67 5.68
C GLN A 91 14.00 -3.09 6.18
N VAL A 92 12.80 -3.64 5.95
CA VAL A 92 12.50 -5.04 6.27
C VAL A 92 13.22 -5.98 5.31
N ALA A 93 13.12 -5.71 4.01
CA ALA A 93 13.73 -6.55 2.97
C ALA A 93 15.25 -6.60 3.10
N GLN A 94 15.91 -5.45 3.15
CA GLN A 94 17.38 -5.34 3.17
C GLN A 94 18.03 -5.79 4.48
N ALA A 95 17.27 -5.83 5.58
CA ALA A 95 17.74 -6.42 6.82
C ALA A 95 17.92 -7.94 6.74
N ILE A 96 17.26 -8.59 5.78
CA ILE A 96 17.27 -10.05 5.58
C ILE A 96 18.09 -10.39 4.33
N GLU A 97 17.86 -9.67 3.24
CA GLU A 97 18.55 -9.80 1.96
C GLU A 97 19.13 -8.43 1.56
N PRO A 98 20.40 -8.13 1.89
CA PRO A 98 21.02 -6.82 1.63
C PRO A 98 21.03 -6.41 0.16
N ALA A 99 20.88 -7.34 -0.79
CA ALA A 99 20.78 -7.04 -2.21
C ALA A 99 19.35 -6.68 -2.67
N ALA A 100 18.34 -6.80 -1.79
CA ALA A 100 16.94 -6.57 -2.15
C ALA A 100 16.71 -5.15 -2.67
N ARG A 101 16.02 -5.04 -3.80
CA ARG A 101 15.68 -3.78 -4.48
C ARG A 101 14.23 -3.41 -4.22
N VAL A 102 13.98 -2.17 -3.86
CA VAL A 102 12.61 -1.68 -3.63
C VAL A 102 12.35 -0.41 -4.43
N ALA A 103 11.35 -0.45 -5.31
CA ALA A 103 10.82 0.73 -5.97
C ALA A 103 9.52 1.14 -5.30
N TYR A 104 9.48 2.34 -4.72
CA TYR A 104 8.24 2.94 -4.24
C TYR A 104 7.56 3.69 -5.38
N VAL A 105 6.26 3.49 -5.51
CA VAL A 105 5.43 4.15 -6.51
C VAL A 105 4.43 5.02 -5.77
N ALA A 106 4.37 6.29 -6.11
CA ALA A 106 3.33 7.20 -5.60
C ALA A 106 3.04 8.28 -6.65
N ASP A 107 1.78 8.70 -6.77
CA ASP A 107 1.45 9.92 -7.52
C ASP A 107 1.42 11.17 -6.63
N ASP A 108 1.21 11.00 -5.32
CA ASP A 108 1.11 12.08 -4.36
C ASP A 108 2.43 12.88 -4.25
N PRO A 109 2.44 14.17 -4.63
CA PRO A 109 3.63 15.01 -4.53
C PRO A 109 4.20 15.12 -3.10
N VAL A 110 3.36 15.00 -2.07
CA VAL A 110 3.78 14.98 -0.66
C VAL A 110 4.61 13.73 -0.37
N VAL A 111 4.13 12.56 -0.80
CA VAL A 111 4.82 11.28 -0.61
C VAL A 111 6.13 11.28 -1.39
N LEU A 112 6.10 11.68 -2.67
CA LEU A 112 7.29 11.77 -3.52
C LEU A 112 8.38 12.66 -2.90
N SER A 113 8.01 13.84 -2.40
CA SER A 113 8.97 14.77 -1.79
C SER A 113 9.60 14.22 -0.51
N HIS A 114 8.81 13.59 0.37
CA HIS A 114 9.36 13.00 1.60
C HIS A 114 10.22 11.77 1.31
N ALA A 115 9.76 10.92 0.40
CA ALA A 115 10.47 9.69 0.03
C ALA A 115 11.81 10.02 -0.64
N GLN A 116 11.88 11.03 -1.51
CA GLN A 116 13.14 11.50 -2.10
C GLN A 116 14.13 11.98 -1.03
N ALA A 117 13.67 12.72 -0.02
CA ALA A 117 14.55 13.22 1.04
C ALA A 117 15.13 12.09 1.92
N ILE A 118 14.33 11.06 2.19
CA ILE A 118 14.70 9.95 3.09
C ILE A 118 15.51 8.88 2.37
N LEU A 119 15.22 8.62 1.09
CA LEU A 119 15.77 7.49 0.34
C LEU A 119 16.97 7.86 -0.54
N ALA A 120 17.37 9.14 -0.57
CA ALA A 120 18.47 9.65 -1.40
C ALA A 120 19.83 8.94 -1.24
N THR A 121 20.02 8.19 -0.15
CA THR A 121 21.32 7.57 0.17
C THR A 121 21.38 6.06 -0.05
N ASP A 122 20.26 5.42 -0.40
CA ASP A 122 20.20 3.97 -0.61
C ASP A 122 20.17 3.62 -2.10
N PRO A 123 21.25 3.06 -2.69
CA PRO A 123 21.27 2.68 -4.10
C PRO A 123 20.37 1.46 -4.41
N ARG A 124 19.78 0.82 -3.39
CA ARG A 124 18.85 -0.30 -3.50
C ARG A 124 17.40 0.11 -3.25
N THR A 125 17.14 1.42 -3.24
CA THR A 125 15.78 1.95 -3.18
C THR A 125 15.62 3.14 -4.12
N ILE A 126 14.52 3.15 -4.87
CA ILE A 126 14.12 4.33 -5.66
C ILE A 126 12.68 4.71 -5.38
N VAL A 127 12.31 5.92 -5.79
CA VAL A 127 10.94 6.42 -5.77
C VAL A 127 10.61 6.90 -7.16
N VAL A 128 9.59 6.30 -7.77
CA VAL A 128 9.10 6.70 -9.09
C VAL A 128 7.69 7.23 -8.96
N ARG A 129 7.36 8.19 -9.82
CA ARG A 129 5.99 8.66 -9.95
C ARG A 129 5.19 7.63 -10.76
N GLY A 130 4.02 7.25 -10.27
CA GLY A 130 3.12 6.34 -10.99
C GLY A 130 1.86 6.03 -10.20
N ASP A 131 0.92 5.36 -10.84
CA ASP A 131 -0.39 5.02 -10.29
C ASP A 131 -0.74 3.57 -10.67
N VAL A 132 -1.36 2.84 -9.74
CA VAL A 132 -1.87 1.48 -9.98
C VAL A 132 -2.94 1.47 -11.07
N LEU A 133 -3.66 2.58 -11.27
CA LEU A 133 -4.68 2.75 -12.32
C LEU A 133 -4.09 2.91 -13.73
N HIS A 134 -2.78 3.11 -13.84
CA HIS A 134 -2.07 3.25 -15.11
C HIS A 134 -0.89 2.26 -15.17
N PRO A 135 -1.16 0.95 -15.13
CA PRO A 135 -0.11 -0.07 -14.98
C PRO A 135 0.84 -0.11 -16.18
N ASP A 136 0.36 0.16 -17.40
CA ASP A 136 1.20 0.19 -18.60
C ASP A 136 2.23 1.34 -18.52
N ASP A 137 1.80 2.53 -18.12
CA ASP A 137 2.68 3.68 -17.94
C ASP A 137 3.68 3.45 -16.80
N LEU A 138 3.20 2.86 -15.69
CA LEU A 138 4.04 2.50 -14.56
C LEU A 138 5.15 1.51 -14.97
N LEU A 139 4.82 0.45 -15.70
CA LEU A 139 5.78 -0.57 -16.14
C LEU A 139 6.67 -0.09 -17.31
N ALA A 140 6.25 0.97 -18.01
CA ALA A 140 7.04 1.65 -19.02
C ALA A 140 8.00 2.70 -18.43
N GLU A 141 7.85 3.06 -17.15
CA GLU A 141 8.64 4.12 -16.51
C GLU A 141 10.15 3.80 -16.59
N PRO A 142 10.97 4.68 -17.23
CA PRO A 142 12.37 4.36 -17.51
C PRO A 142 13.25 4.10 -16.28
N GLU A 143 13.04 4.81 -15.18
CA GLU A 143 13.81 4.64 -13.95
C GLU A 143 13.52 3.27 -13.31
N LEU A 144 12.25 2.88 -13.27
CA LEU A 144 11.74 1.60 -12.78
C LEU A 144 12.32 0.45 -13.60
N ARG A 145 12.25 0.54 -14.94
CA ARG A 145 12.79 -0.50 -15.85
C ARG A 145 14.30 -0.65 -15.78
N ARG A 146 15.03 0.41 -15.44
CA ARG A 146 16.48 0.34 -15.21
C ARG A 146 16.83 -0.26 -13.86
N PHE A 147 15.93 -0.13 -12.90
CA PHE A 147 16.16 -0.49 -11.51
C PHE A 147 15.68 -1.91 -11.16
N LEU A 148 14.49 -2.29 -11.61
CA LEU A 148 13.96 -3.65 -11.48
C LEU A 148 14.25 -4.47 -12.75
N ASP A 149 14.70 -5.70 -12.54
CA ASP A 149 14.77 -6.73 -13.57
C ASP A 149 13.39 -7.39 -13.69
N LEU A 150 12.58 -6.94 -14.65
CA LEU A 150 11.22 -7.44 -14.88
C LEU A 150 11.18 -8.81 -15.57
N ASP A 151 12.33 -9.43 -15.85
CA ASP A 151 12.42 -10.84 -16.27
C ASP A 151 12.58 -11.79 -15.07
N GLN A 152 12.77 -11.25 -13.87
CA GLN A 152 12.85 -11.98 -12.61
C GLN A 152 11.63 -11.70 -11.71
N PRO A 153 11.25 -12.63 -10.81
CA PRO A 153 10.11 -12.42 -9.91
C PRO A 153 10.13 -11.10 -9.14
N VAL A 154 8.99 -10.40 -9.15
CA VAL A 154 8.76 -9.15 -8.41
C VAL A 154 7.58 -9.32 -7.46
N ALA A 155 7.68 -8.82 -6.24
CA ALA A 155 6.54 -8.70 -5.34
C ALA A 155 5.92 -7.30 -5.45
N VAL A 156 4.66 -7.25 -5.88
CA VAL A 156 3.83 -6.04 -5.78
C VAL A 156 3.22 -5.98 -4.38
N VAL A 157 3.44 -4.88 -3.68
CA VAL A 157 2.96 -4.68 -2.30
C VAL A 157 2.04 -3.47 -2.27
N ILE A 158 0.76 -3.69 -1.92
CA ILE A 158 -0.28 -2.65 -1.87
C ILE A 158 -0.91 -2.64 -0.46
N PRO A 159 -0.37 -1.85 0.48
CA PRO A 159 -0.83 -1.89 1.87
C PRO A 159 -2.22 -1.33 2.12
N SER A 160 -2.54 -0.18 1.52
CA SER A 160 -3.69 0.61 1.97
C SER A 160 -4.06 1.69 0.95
N ALA A 161 -4.09 1.34 -0.34
CA ALA A 161 -4.39 2.30 -1.41
C ALA A 161 -5.73 2.02 -2.11
N LEU A 162 -6.02 0.75 -2.39
CA LEU A 162 -7.18 0.36 -3.21
C LEU A 162 -8.53 0.70 -2.57
N HIS A 163 -8.59 0.85 -1.24
CA HIS A 163 -9.81 1.25 -0.54
C HIS A 163 -10.16 2.74 -0.70
N PHE A 164 -9.34 3.51 -1.43
CA PHE A 164 -9.65 4.88 -1.84
C PHE A 164 -10.06 4.98 -3.32
N ILE A 165 -10.03 3.87 -4.05
CA ILE A 165 -10.29 3.84 -5.50
C ILE A 165 -11.70 3.30 -5.75
N PRO A 166 -12.58 4.05 -6.43
CA PRO A 166 -13.93 3.61 -6.76
C PRO A 166 -13.94 2.54 -7.86
N ASP A 167 -15.02 1.74 -7.90
CA ASP A 167 -15.16 0.66 -8.90
C ASP A 167 -15.26 1.20 -10.34
N GLU A 168 -15.66 2.47 -10.54
CA GLU A 168 -15.70 3.12 -11.86
C GLU A 168 -14.31 3.28 -12.51
N ASP A 169 -13.25 3.37 -11.69
CA ASP A 169 -11.86 3.42 -12.16
C ASP A 169 -11.30 2.00 -12.44
N ASP A 170 -12.11 0.96 -12.28
CA ASP A 170 -11.79 -0.46 -12.52
C ASP A 170 -10.46 -0.92 -11.88
N PRO A 171 -10.32 -0.81 -10.53
CA PRO A 171 -9.11 -1.22 -9.84
C PRO A 171 -8.82 -2.71 -10.01
N PHE A 172 -9.84 -3.55 -10.19
CA PHE A 172 -9.67 -4.99 -10.39
C PHE A 172 -8.92 -5.28 -11.69
N LYS A 173 -9.34 -4.67 -12.80
CA LYS A 173 -8.65 -4.80 -14.08
C LYS A 173 -7.23 -4.24 -14.01
N ASN A 174 -7.04 -3.08 -13.40
CA ASN A 174 -5.74 -2.43 -13.35
C ASN A 174 -4.71 -3.21 -12.51
N VAL A 175 -5.13 -3.73 -11.35
CA VAL A 175 -4.30 -4.66 -10.56
C VAL A 175 -4.03 -5.96 -11.32
N ALA A 176 -5.01 -6.46 -12.09
CA ALA A 176 -4.82 -7.64 -12.94
C ALA A 176 -3.78 -7.40 -14.05
N LEU A 177 -3.86 -6.29 -14.77
CA LEU A 177 -2.88 -5.93 -15.79
C LEU A 177 -1.47 -5.80 -15.19
N LEU A 178 -1.34 -5.14 -14.04
CA LEU A 178 -0.06 -5.01 -13.34
C LEU A 178 0.56 -6.37 -12.99
N ARG A 179 -0.19 -7.28 -12.36
CA ARG A 179 0.33 -8.60 -11.99
C ARG A 179 0.56 -9.51 -13.20
N ASP A 180 -0.27 -9.39 -14.25
CA ASP A 180 -0.22 -10.26 -15.42
C ASP A 180 0.98 -9.92 -16.32
N ALA A 181 1.48 -8.69 -16.25
CA ALA A 181 2.71 -8.27 -16.92
C ALA A 181 4.02 -8.77 -16.26
N LEU A 182 3.97 -9.18 -14.98
CA LEU A 182 5.14 -9.66 -14.24
C LEU A 182 5.44 -11.15 -14.49
N PRO A 183 6.68 -11.63 -14.36
CA PRO A 183 7.01 -13.02 -14.64
C PRO A 183 6.37 -13.99 -13.64
N VAL A 184 6.20 -15.25 -14.05
CA VAL A 184 5.75 -16.33 -13.15
C VAL A 184 6.68 -16.46 -11.96
N GLY A 185 6.12 -16.74 -10.78
CA GLY A 185 6.83 -16.67 -9.51
C GLY A 185 6.77 -15.29 -8.85
N SER A 186 6.24 -14.26 -9.51
CA SER A 186 5.92 -12.97 -8.89
C SER A 186 4.79 -13.08 -7.88
N TYR A 187 4.64 -12.07 -7.02
CA TYR A 187 3.66 -12.09 -5.93
C TYR A 187 2.85 -10.79 -5.86
N LEU A 188 1.64 -10.90 -5.34
CA LEU A 188 0.82 -9.77 -4.89
C LEU A 188 0.60 -9.91 -3.38
N ALA A 189 1.03 -8.91 -2.61
CA ALA A 189 0.71 -8.75 -1.20
C ALA A 189 -0.19 -7.52 -1.02
N LEU A 190 -1.39 -7.72 -0.48
CA LEU A 190 -2.41 -6.68 -0.43
C LEU A 190 -3.10 -6.69 0.93
N ALA A 191 -3.34 -5.49 1.47
CA ALA A 191 -4.24 -5.29 2.60
C ALA A 191 -5.33 -4.26 2.26
N HIS A 192 -6.52 -4.45 2.83
CA HIS A 192 -7.70 -3.67 2.49
C HIS A 192 -8.66 -3.57 3.69
N VAL A 193 -9.18 -2.37 3.92
CA VAL A 193 -10.23 -2.12 4.92
C VAL A 193 -11.56 -2.64 4.39
N VAL A 194 -12.31 -3.41 5.18
CA VAL A 194 -13.54 -4.08 4.71
C VAL A 194 -14.72 -3.88 5.66
N PHE A 195 -15.91 -3.75 5.10
CA PHE A 195 -17.09 -3.34 5.87
C PHE A 195 -18.03 -4.50 6.23
N ASP A 196 -17.55 -5.75 6.20
CA ASP A 196 -18.34 -6.94 6.54
C ASP A 196 -18.90 -6.89 7.98
N THR A 197 -18.10 -6.37 8.94
CA THR A 197 -18.43 -6.34 10.37
C THR A 197 -18.76 -4.95 10.90
N ARG A 198 -18.58 -3.91 10.08
CA ARG A 198 -18.85 -2.50 10.41
C ARG A 198 -19.56 -1.76 9.26
N PRO A 199 -20.63 -2.32 8.65
CA PRO A 199 -21.28 -1.72 7.49
C PRO A 199 -21.82 -0.30 7.76
N GLU A 200 -22.22 0.00 9.00
CA GLU A 200 -22.69 1.31 9.43
C GLU A 200 -21.62 2.41 9.36
N ALA A 201 -20.34 2.05 9.35
CA ALA A 201 -19.23 3.00 9.22
C ALA A 201 -18.94 3.37 7.76
N ALA A 202 -19.40 2.58 6.78
CA ALA A 202 -19.06 2.74 5.37
C ALA A 202 -19.47 4.11 4.82
N GLY A 203 -20.75 4.48 4.98
CA GLY A 203 -21.27 5.76 4.49
C GLY A 203 -20.54 6.97 5.11
N PRO A 204 -20.55 7.13 6.45
CA PRO A 204 -19.93 8.30 7.09
C PRO A 204 -18.43 8.45 6.82
N LEU A 205 -17.67 7.34 6.79
CA LEU A 205 -16.25 7.40 6.43
C LEU A 205 -16.05 7.70 4.94
N GLY A 206 -16.87 7.10 4.08
CA GLY A 206 -16.89 7.37 2.66
C GLY A 206 -17.13 8.85 2.36
N ASP A 207 -18.05 9.51 3.06
CA ASP A 207 -18.34 10.94 2.88
C ASP A 207 -17.10 11.82 3.13
N ILE A 208 -16.35 11.52 4.19
CA ILE A 208 -15.11 12.24 4.52
C ILE A 208 -14.07 12.05 3.41
N TYR A 209 -13.77 10.79 3.04
CA TYR A 209 -12.74 10.53 2.04
C TYR A 209 -13.12 11.01 0.65
N ARG A 210 -14.38 10.91 0.24
CA ARG A 210 -14.88 11.46 -1.02
C ARG A 210 -14.67 12.96 -1.11
N LYS A 211 -14.94 13.69 -0.02
CA LYS A 211 -14.68 15.13 0.04
C LYS A 211 -13.19 15.46 -0.08
N ILE A 212 -12.32 14.71 0.61
CA ILE A 212 -10.87 14.93 0.59
C ILE A 212 -10.26 14.61 -0.78
N LEU A 213 -10.68 13.50 -1.38
CA LEU A 213 -10.15 12.99 -2.65
C LEU A 213 -10.88 13.56 -3.88
N ASN A 214 -11.88 14.41 -3.68
CA ASN A 214 -12.75 14.95 -4.72
C ASN A 214 -13.36 13.85 -5.61
N ARG A 215 -13.92 12.82 -4.98
CA ARG A 215 -14.58 11.67 -5.63
C ARG A 215 -16.07 11.64 -5.30
N SER A 216 -16.89 11.08 -6.19
CA SER A 216 -18.35 11.02 -6.02
C SER A 216 -18.87 9.65 -5.57
N GLU A 217 -18.14 8.57 -5.83
CA GLU A 217 -18.62 7.19 -5.67
C GLU A 217 -18.19 6.52 -4.36
N ASP A 218 -19.01 5.58 -3.88
CA ASP A 218 -18.66 4.73 -2.74
C ASP A 218 -17.54 3.75 -3.10
N VAL A 219 -16.60 3.60 -2.18
CA VAL A 219 -15.40 2.76 -2.31
C VAL A 219 -15.42 1.57 -1.33
N SER A 220 -16.52 1.41 -0.58
CA SER A 220 -16.67 0.37 0.42
C SER A 220 -16.66 -1.04 -0.21
N ARG A 221 -15.89 -1.95 0.38
CA ARG A 221 -15.80 -3.34 -0.08
C ARG A 221 -15.95 -4.33 1.06
N THR A 222 -16.54 -5.47 0.74
CA THR A 222 -16.55 -6.69 1.57
C THR A 222 -15.28 -7.51 1.32
N ARG A 223 -14.95 -8.43 2.22
CA ARG A 223 -13.87 -9.41 2.04
C ARG A 223 -14.04 -10.21 0.75
N ARG A 224 -15.28 -10.56 0.38
CA ARG A 224 -15.58 -11.28 -0.87
C ARG A 224 -15.23 -10.44 -2.11
N GLN A 225 -15.49 -9.14 -2.09
CA GLN A 225 -15.08 -8.25 -3.19
C GLN A 225 -13.56 -8.10 -3.25
N VAL A 226 -12.89 -7.95 -2.10
CA VAL A 226 -11.42 -7.86 -2.04
C VAL A 226 -10.74 -9.13 -2.57
N LEU A 227 -11.34 -10.31 -2.37
CA LEU A 227 -10.81 -11.58 -2.88
C LEU A 227 -10.58 -11.57 -4.40
N ARG A 228 -11.38 -10.80 -5.15
CA ARG A 228 -11.28 -10.68 -6.62
C ARG A 228 -9.95 -10.09 -7.08
N PHE A 229 -9.26 -9.30 -6.25
CA PHE A 229 -7.90 -8.82 -6.56
C PHE A 229 -6.88 -9.95 -6.70
N PHE A 230 -7.22 -11.17 -6.28
CA PHE A 230 -6.37 -12.35 -6.37
C PHE A 230 -6.85 -13.37 -7.41
N ASP A 231 -7.90 -13.07 -8.18
CA ASP A 231 -8.42 -13.98 -9.21
C ASP A 231 -7.31 -14.38 -10.18
N GLY A 232 -7.11 -15.67 -10.42
CA GLY A 232 -6.04 -16.18 -11.29
C GLY A 232 -4.65 -16.30 -10.63
N LEU A 233 -4.53 -16.02 -9.32
CA LEU A 233 -3.33 -16.28 -8.53
C LEU A 233 -3.55 -17.43 -7.54
N GLU A 234 -2.46 -18.08 -7.13
CA GLU A 234 -2.48 -19.06 -6.04
C GLU A 234 -2.33 -18.33 -4.70
N LEU A 235 -3.39 -18.33 -3.88
CA LEU A 235 -3.34 -17.72 -2.55
C LEU A 235 -2.40 -18.51 -1.63
N VAL A 236 -1.44 -17.82 -1.03
CA VAL A 236 -0.57 -18.37 0.00
C VAL A 236 -1.39 -18.56 1.28
N GLU A 237 -1.32 -19.75 1.87
CA GLU A 237 -1.93 -20.05 3.17
C GLU A 237 -1.56 -18.99 4.22
N PRO A 238 -2.55 -18.44 4.97
CA PRO A 238 -3.93 -18.92 5.14
C PRO A 238 -4.97 -18.32 4.17
N GLY A 239 -4.53 -17.78 3.02
CA GLY A 239 -5.37 -17.07 2.07
C GLY A 239 -5.68 -15.63 2.49
N LEU A 240 -6.80 -15.08 2.01
CA LEU A 240 -7.26 -13.75 2.39
C LEU A 240 -7.98 -13.83 3.74
N VAL A 241 -7.37 -13.35 4.81
CA VAL A 241 -7.90 -13.38 6.19
C VAL A 241 -7.85 -11.98 6.83
N TYR A 242 -8.41 -11.79 8.03
CA TYR A 242 -8.17 -10.55 8.76
C TYR A 242 -6.67 -10.36 9.01
N VAL A 243 -6.20 -9.11 8.99
CA VAL A 243 -4.77 -8.79 9.02
C VAL A 243 -4.02 -9.49 10.15
N ARG A 244 -4.60 -9.56 11.36
CA ARG A 244 -3.99 -10.26 12.52
C ARG A 244 -3.83 -11.76 12.37
N GLN A 245 -4.60 -12.40 11.49
CA GLN A 245 -4.57 -13.85 11.28
C GLN A 245 -3.56 -14.25 10.20
N TRP A 246 -3.09 -13.30 9.39
CA TRP A 246 -2.12 -13.61 8.35
C TRP A 246 -0.74 -13.86 8.99
N ARG A 247 -0.38 -15.13 9.13
CA ARG A 247 0.90 -15.64 9.67
C ARG A 247 1.41 -14.87 10.90
N PRO A 248 0.64 -14.82 12.01
CA PRO A 248 1.00 -14.02 13.17
C PRO A 248 2.27 -14.53 13.85
N ASP A 249 3.05 -13.63 14.45
CA ASP A 249 4.26 -14.01 15.21
C ASP A 249 3.91 -14.75 16.53
N SER A 250 2.65 -14.73 16.97
CA SER A 250 2.15 -15.52 18.11
C SER A 250 0.63 -15.73 18.07
N ALA A 251 0.12 -16.77 18.73
CA ALA A 251 -1.32 -17.00 18.85
C ALA A 251 -2.05 -15.82 19.51
N LEU A 252 -1.41 -15.16 20.49
CA LEU A 252 -1.96 -14.00 21.18
C LEU A 252 -2.21 -12.82 20.22
N ALA A 253 -1.34 -12.65 19.22
CA ALA A 253 -1.46 -11.58 18.23
C ALA A 253 -2.71 -11.72 17.35
N SER A 254 -3.24 -12.94 17.19
CA SER A 254 -4.43 -13.23 16.36
C SER A 254 -5.78 -13.14 17.07
N HIS A 255 -5.84 -12.79 18.37
CA HIS A 255 -7.11 -12.72 19.10
C HIS A 255 -8.05 -11.61 18.60
N ARG A 256 -9.35 -11.94 18.57
CA ARG A 256 -10.46 -11.05 18.16
C ARG A 256 -10.15 -10.27 16.88
N PRO A 257 -9.77 -10.98 15.80
CA PRO A 257 -9.24 -10.35 14.60
C PRO A 257 -10.25 -9.43 13.90
N GLU A 258 -11.55 -9.69 14.06
CA GLU A 258 -12.66 -8.92 13.49
C GLU A 258 -12.79 -7.50 14.05
N LYS A 259 -12.15 -7.22 15.20
CA LYS A 259 -12.15 -5.87 15.81
C LYS A 259 -11.41 -4.84 14.97
N ALA A 260 -10.45 -5.29 14.18
CA ALA A 260 -9.79 -4.51 13.16
C ALA A 260 -10.28 -5.04 11.81
N TRP A 261 -11.25 -4.34 11.26
CA TRP A 261 -12.00 -4.74 10.08
C TRP A 261 -11.21 -4.46 8.80
N SER A 262 -10.01 -5.04 8.74
CA SER A 262 -9.14 -5.06 7.58
C SER A 262 -8.68 -6.49 7.30
N VAL A 263 -8.58 -6.84 6.01
CA VAL A 263 -8.11 -8.13 5.54
C VAL A 263 -6.79 -7.98 4.81
N ALA A 264 -6.00 -9.06 4.78
CA ALA A 264 -4.78 -9.15 4.02
C ALA A 264 -4.58 -10.53 3.42
N GLY A 265 -3.90 -10.55 2.27
CA GLY A 265 -3.55 -11.77 1.56
C GLY A 265 -2.25 -11.60 0.80
N VAL A 266 -1.58 -12.73 0.57
CA VAL A 266 -0.45 -12.84 -0.34
C VAL A 266 -0.79 -13.93 -1.33
N ALA A 267 -0.56 -13.70 -2.61
CA ALA A 267 -0.77 -14.69 -3.65
C ALA A 267 0.41 -14.73 -4.61
N ARG A 268 0.68 -15.92 -5.14
CA ARG A 268 1.73 -16.20 -6.11
C ARG A 268 1.12 -16.27 -7.50
N LYS A 269 1.81 -15.69 -8.47
CA LYS A 269 1.57 -15.96 -9.89
C LYS A 269 2.22 -17.29 -10.25
N THR A 270 1.41 -18.27 -10.63
CA THR A 270 1.86 -19.56 -11.13
C THR A 270 1.71 -19.60 -12.65
N ASP A 271 2.31 -20.62 -13.28
CA ASP A 271 1.88 -21.02 -14.61
C ASP A 271 0.39 -21.42 -14.52
N GLY A 272 -0.43 -20.90 -15.43
CA GLY A 272 -1.86 -21.19 -15.50
C GLY A 272 -2.18 -22.60 -15.97
#